data_AF-U6D604-F1
#
_entry.id   AF-U6D604-F1
#
_cell.length_a   1.000
_cell.length_b   1.000
_cell.length_c   1.000
_cell.angle_alpha   90.00
_cell.angle_beta   90.00
_cell.angle_gamma   90.00
#
_symmetry.space_group_name_H-M   'P 1'
#
loop_
_entity.id
_entity.type
_entity.pdbx_description
1 polymer ?
#
loop_
_entity_poly.entity_id
_entity_poly.type
_entity_poly.pdbx_seq_one_letter_code
_entity_poly.pdbx_strand_id
1 'polypeptide(L)'
;RFGSFEIFKSADEHTGREGPSVGRDDIRAQMLDYVISSFYPEIQAAHAEDRAQRNAAFFREVTRRTARMVAEWQCVGFCHGVLNTDNMSIVGLTIDYGPFGFLDRYDPNHVCNASDSAGRYAYSKQPEVCRWNLQKLAEALEPELPREQGEAILAEFDAEFRCHYLQKMRRKLGLVRTELPDDGALVARLLETMHLTGADFTNTFYLLSSFPVGPEPLGLPAFLAALTAQCASLEELKLAFRPQMDPR
;
A
#
# COMPACT_ATOMS: atom_id res chain seq x y z
N ARG A 1 -3.89 10.09 13.23
CA ARG A 1 -2.85 9.24 12.58
C ARG A 1 -2.71 7.96 13.40
N PHE A 2 -2.03 6.92 12.92
CA PHE A 2 -1.77 5.76 13.79
C PHE A 2 -0.87 6.16 14.95
N GLY A 3 0.18 6.94 14.68
CA GLY A 3 1.07 7.50 15.71
C GLY A 3 0.37 8.34 16.79
N SER A 4 -0.85 8.84 16.54
CA SER A 4 -1.65 9.53 17.57
C SER A 4 -2.06 8.60 18.71
N PHE A 5 -2.22 7.30 18.46
CA PHE A 5 -2.48 6.27 19.49
C PHE A 5 -1.19 5.74 20.11
N GLU A 6 -0.05 5.87 19.43
CA GLU A 6 1.23 5.36 19.92
C GLU A 6 1.82 6.19 21.07
N ILE A 7 1.37 7.44 21.26
CA ILE A 7 1.81 8.30 22.36
C ILE A 7 1.44 7.77 23.75
N PHE A 8 0.57 6.76 23.82
CA PHE A 8 0.14 6.10 25.05
C PHE A 8 0.91 4.80 25.34
N LYS A 9 1.78 4.34 24.42
CA LYS A 9 2.54 3.09 24.59
C LYS A 9 3.50 3.18 25.77
N SER A 10 3.56 2.10 26.55
CA SER A 10 4.56 1.90 27.61
C SER A 10 5.99 1.87 27.04
N ALA A 11 6.97 1.92 27.93
CA ALA A 11 8.38 1.86 27.56
C ALA A 11 8.68 0.63 26.68
N ASP A 12 9.32 0.89 25.53
CA ASP A 12 9.83 -0.14 24.65
C ASP A 12 10.99 -0.89 25.32
N GLU A 13 10.94 -2.23 25.31
CA GLU A 13 11.88 -3.07 26.05
C GLU A 13 13.35 -2.92 25.59
N HIS A 14 13.57 -2.50 24.35
CA HIS A 14 14.91 -2.39 23.76
C HIS A 14 15.50 -0.99 23.89
N THR A 15 14.68 0.04 23.67
CA THR A 15 15.11 1.44 23.63
C THR A 15 14.84 2.19 24.93
N GLY A 16 13.99 1.67 25.80
CA GLY A 16 13.52 2.32 27.03
C GLY A 16 12.68 3.58 26.77
N ARG A 17 12.34 3.87 25.51
CA ARG A 17 11.54 5.06 25.15
C ARG A 17 10.07 4.78 25.40
N GLU A 18 9.39 5.74 25.99
CA GLU A 18 7.96 5.69 26.25
C GLU A 18 7.23 6.85 25.58
N GLY A 19 5.93 6.69 25.37
CA GLY A 19 5.09 7.76 24.84
C GLY A 19 4.89 8.90 25.84
N PRO A 20 4.69 10.15 25.41
CA PRO A 20 4.51 11.29 26.31
C PRO A 20 3.20 11.26 27.12
N SER A 21 2.35 10.25 26.93
CA SER A 21 1.05 10.10 27.61
C SER A 21 0.84 8.68 28.14
N VAL A 22 1.92 7.98 28.50
CA VAL A 22 1.83 6.66 29.16
C VAL A 22 0.91 6.72 30.38
N GLY A 23 0.07 5.70 30.54
CA GLY A 23 -0.90 5.60 31.64
C GLY A 23 -2.15 6.46 31.50
N ARG A 24 -2.28 7.25 30.42
CA ARG A 24 -3.49 8.04 30.11
C ARG A 24 -4.50 7.25 29.27
N ASP A 25 -4.86 6.09 29.79
CA ASP A 25 -5.84 5.19 29.17
C ASP A 25 -7.21 5.86 28.99
N ASP A 26 -7.56 6.78 29.90
CA ASP A 26 -8.74 7.63 29.84
C ASP A 26 -8.80 8.46 28.56
N ILE A 27 -7.69 9.11 28.20
CA ILE A 27 -7.60 9.94 26.99
C ILE A 27 -7.57 9.06 25.75
N ARG A 28 -6.85 7.92 25.76
CA ARG A 28 -6.86 7.00 24.61
C ARG A 28 -8.27 6.53 24.29
N ALA A 29 -9.02 6.12 25.31
CA ALA A 29 -10.40 5.68 25.19
C ALA A 29 -11.30 6.80 24.63
N GLN A 30 -11.17 8.02 25.14
CA GLN A 30 -11.90 9.19 24.65
C GLN A 30 -11.56 9.51 23.19
N MET A 31 -10.28 9.43 22.82
CA MET A 31 -9.84 9.67 21.44
C MET A 31 -10.40 8.60 20.49
N LEU A 32 -10.42 7.33 20.91
CA LEU A 32 -11.03 6.25 20.14
C LEU A 32 -12.54 6.50 19.95
N ASP A 33 -13.26 6.86 21.01
CA ASP A 33 -14.69 7.20 20.94
C ASP A 33 -14.95 8.37 19.98
N TYR A 34 -14.13 9.41 20.05
CA TYR A 34 -14.21 10.57 19.15
C TYR A 34 -13.99 10.17 17.69
N VAL A 35 -12.95 9.38 17.41
CA VAL A 35 -12.64 8.95 16.05
C VAL A 35 -13.78 8.10 15.47
N ILE A 36 -14.28 7.13 16.23
CA ILE A 36 -15.35 6.23 15.77
C ILE A 36 -16.63 7.03 15.54
N SER A 37 -17.05 7.87 16.49
CA SER A 37 -18.29 8.65 16.35
C SER A 37 -18.24 9.69 15.21
N SER A 38 -17.06 10.27 14.94
CA SER A 38 -16.91 11.34 13.95
C SER A 38 -16.69 10.82 12.52
N PHE A 39 -15.92 9.75 12.36
CA PHE A 39 -15.46 9.27 11.05
C PHE A 39 -15.99 7.89 10.65
N TYR A 40 -16.59 7.17 11.59
CA TYR A 40 -17.20 5.84 11.38
C TYR A 40 -18.59 5.76 12.05
N PRO A 41 -19.50 6.73 11.81
CA PRO A 41 -20.80 6.78 12.47
C PRO A 41 -21.66 5.53 12.22
N GLU A 42 -21.49 4.87 11.07
CA GLU A 42 -22.13 3.60 10.74
C GLU A 42 -21.70 2.46 11.68
N ILE A 43 -20.43 2.42 12.07
CA ILE A 43 -19.90 1.43 13.03
C ILE A 43 -20.42 1.75 14.43
N GLN A 44 -20.43 3.03 14.80
CA GLN A 44 -20.99 3.49 16.08
C GLN A 44 -22.47 3.10 16.21
N ALA A 45 -23.25 3.28 15.14
CA ALA A 45 -24.67 2.94 15.13
C ALA A 45 -24.92 1.42 15.18
N ALA A 46 -24.15 0.63 14.44
CA ALA A 46 -24.30 -0.83 14.38
C ALA A 46 -23.96 -1.55 15.69
N HIS A 47 -23.12 -0.94 16.54
CA HIS A 47 -22.59 -1.54 17.77
C HIS A 47 -22.73 -0.60 18.98
N ALA A 48 -23.83 0.17 19.05
CA ALA A 48 -24.03 1.20 20.06
C ALA A 48 -23.97 0.68 21.51
N GLU A 49 -24.38 -0.56 21.75
CA GLU A 49 -24.43 -1.20 23.07
C GLU A 49 -23.24 -2.13 23.36
N ASP A 50 -22.38 -2.38 22.36
CA ASP A 50 -21.24 -3.29 22.47
C ASP A 50 -19.94 -2.58 22.05
N ARG A 51 -19.29 -1.98 23.04
CA ARG A 51 -18.05 -1.22 22.81
C ARG A 51 -16.92 -2.09 22.27
N ALA A 52 -16.82 -3.35 22.71
CA ALA A 52 -15.77 -4.25 22.28
C ALA A 52 -15.95 -4.60 20.80
N GLN A 53 -17.17 -4.98 20.39
CA GLN A 53 -17.47 -5.27 19.00
C GLN A 53 -17.35 -4.02 18.11
N ARG A 54 -17.74 -2.84 18.62
CA ARG A 54 -17.55 -1.56 17.93
C ARG A 54 -16.07 -1.27 17.64
N ASN A 55 -15.20 -1.42 18.64
CA ASN A 55 -13.76 -1.17 18.50
C ASN A 55 -13.11 -2.17 17.52
N ALA A 56 -13.52 -3.44 17.58
CA ALA A 56 -13.08 -4.46 16.63
C ALA A 56 -13.53 -4.16 15.20
N ALA A 57 -14.80 -3.76 15.01
CA ALA A 57 -15.33 -3.36 13.71
C ALA A 57 -14.60 -2.14 13.15
N PHE A 58 -14.30 -1.15 13.99
CA PHE A 58 -13.47 0.00 13.63
C PHE A 58 -12.08 -0.42 13.15
N PHE A 59 -11.36 -1.24 13.92
CA PHE A 59 -10.01 -1.68 13.55
C PHE A 59 -10.01 -2.50 12.24
N ARG A 60 -11.04 -3.33 12.04
CA ARG A 60 -11.24 -4.05 10.77
C ARG A 60 -11.45 -3.11 9.59
N GLU A 61 -12.25 -2.06 9.76
CA GLU A 61 -12.46 -1.08 8.69
C GLU A 61 -11.18 -0.29 8.38
N VAL A 62 -10.42 0.13 9.41
CA VAL A 62 -9.10 0.77 9.22
C VAL A 62 -8.16 -0.17 8.45
N THR A 63 -8.10 -1.44 8.84
CA THR A 63 -7.29 -2.48 8.15
C THR A 63 -7.66 -2.58 6.66
N ARG A 64 -8.96 -2.63 6.35
CA ARG A 64 -9.45 -2.71 4.97
C ARG A 64 -9.13 -1.45 4.17
N ARG A 65 -9.37 -0.27 4.74
CA ARG A 65 -9.08 1.00 4.08
C ARG A 65 -7.60 1.15 3.78
N THR A 66 -6.73 0.80 4.72
CA THR A 66 -5.28 0.81 4.51
C THR A 66 -4.84 -0.19 3.44
N ALA A 67 -5.37 -1.42 3.44
CA ALA A 67 -5.10 -2.42 2.41
C ALA A 67 -5.51 -1.95 1.00
N ARG A 68 -6.70 -1.36 0.87
CA ARG A 68 -7.19 -0.79 -0.39
C ARG A 68 -6.35 0.40 -0.84
N MET A 69 -6.04 1.33 0.07
CA MET A 69 -5.22 2.50 -0.23
C MET A 69 -3.86 2.11 -0.80
N VAL A 70 -3.13 1.21 -0.15
CA VAL A 70 -1.82 0.78 -0.65
C VAL A 70 -1.95 -0.04 -1.94
N ALA A 71 -3.02 -0.83 -2.11
CA ALA A 71 -3.30 -1.49 -3.39
C ALA A 71 -3.51 -0.49 -4.54
N GLU A 72 -4.19 0.65 -4.30
CA GLU A 72 -4.31 1.73 -5.29
C GLU A 72 -2.94 2.32 -5.63
N TRP A 73 -2.09 2.57 -4.62
CA TRP A 73 -0.72 3.05 -4.84
C TRP A 73 0.07 2.10 -5.75
N GLN A 74 0.00 0.78 -5.49
CA GLN A 74 0.63 -0.23 -6.32
C GLN A 74 0.02 -0.34 -7.75
N CYS A 75 -1.18 0.18 -7.98
CA CYS A 75 -1.81 0.15 -9.31
C CYS A 75 -1.45 1.38 -10.15
N VAL A 76 -1.07 2.48 -9.51
CA VAL A 76 -0.72 3.75 -10.17
C VAL A 76 0.77 4.07 -10.11
N GLY A 77 1.58 3.19 -9.51
CA GLY A 77 3.03 3.41 -9.41
C GLY A 77 3.38 4.52 -8.41
N PHE A 78 2.54 4.77 -7.41
CA PHE A 78 2.83 5.78 -6.38
C PHE A 78 3.74 5.19 -5.30
N CYS A 79 4.83 5.89 -5.00
CA CYS A 79 5.76 5.59 -3.92
C CYS A 79 5.76 6.75 -2.92
N HIS A 80 5.35 6.49 -1.68
CA HIS A 80 5.17 7.52 -0.65
C HIS A 80 6.49 8.04 -0.07
N GLY A 81 7.49 7.16 0.07
CA GLY A 81 8.84 7.50 0.54
C GLY A 81 9.02 7.70 2.06
N VAL A 82 7.94 7.90 2.83
CA VAL A 82 8.00 8.07 4.30
C VAL A 82 6.76 7.47 4.97
N LEU A 83 6.71 6.15 5.09
CA LEU A 83 5.59 5.43 5.70
C LEU A 83 5.80 5.16 7.20
N ASN A 84 6.14 6.21 7.95
CA ASN A 84 6.12 6.16 9.42
C ASN A 84 4.68 6.07 9.95
N THR A 85 4.47 5.61 11.18
CA THR A 85 3.14 5.43 11.78
C THR A 85 2.39 6.74 11.97
N ASP A 86 3.09 7.86 12.17
CA ASP A 86 2.53 9.21 12.18
C ASP A 86 2.09 9.69 10.78
N ASN A 87 2.57 9.09 9.70
CA ASN A 87 2.10 9.36 8.33
C ASN A 87 0.96 8.42 7.89
N MET A 88 0.52 7.52 8.77
CA MET A 88 -0.62 6.64 8.48
C MET A 88 -1.92 7.29 8.95
N SER A 89 -2.82 7.59 7.99
CA SER A 89 -4.13 8.14 8.28
C SER A 89 -5.05 7.11 8.93
N ILE A 90 -5.73 7.52 10.01
CA ILE A 90 -6.73 6.68 10.70
C ILE A 90 -8.00 6.46 9.87
N VAL A 91 -8.16 7.19 8.76
CA VAL A 91 -9.30 7.09 7.84
C VAL A 91 -8.92 6.52 6.47
N GLY A 92 -7.68 6.07 6.30
CA GLY A 92 -7.21 5.45 5.05
C GLY A 92 -6.95 6.42 3.90
N LEU A 93 -6.59 7.66 4.22
CA LEU A 93 -6.18 8.67 3.24
C LEU A 93 -4.66 8.72 3.08
N THR A 94 -4.20 9.03 1.88
CA THR A 94 -2.80 9.43 1.63
C THR A 94 -2.55 10.82 2.21
N ILE A 95 -1.56 10.95 3.08
CA ILE A 95 -1.22 12.20 3.78
C ILE A 95 0.28 12.40 3.81
N ASP A 96 0.73 13.60 4.15
CA ASP A 96 2.15 13.92 4.33
C ASP A 96 3.02 13.69 3.07
N TYR A 97 2.67 14.43 2.01
CA TYR A 97 3.40 14.45 0.75
C TYR A 97 4.76 15.15 0.91
N GLY A 98 5.78 14.37 1.23
CA GLY A 98 7.18 14.80 1.27
C GLY A 98 7.95 14.31 0.04
N PRO A 99 8.93 13.39 0.21
CA PRO A 99 9.70 12.83 -0.91
C PRO A 99 8.93 11.69 -1.60
N PHE A 100 7.71 11.96 -2.08
CA PHE A 100 6.94 11.00 -2.85
C PHE A 100 7.39 11.01 -4.32
N GLY A 101 7.09 9.92 -5.04
CA GLY A 101 7.32 9.82 -6.48
C GLY A 101 6.28 8.93 -7.16
N PHE A 102 6.04 9.18 -8.44
CA PHE A 102 5.39 8.22 -9.32
C PHE A 102 6.48 7.50 -10.13
N LEU A 103 6.29 6.21 -10.39
CA LEU A 103 7.21 5.46 -11.24
C LEU A 103 7.14 6.00 -12.67
N ASP A 104 8.28 6.45 -13.18
CA ASP A 104 8.48 6.63 -14.62
C ASP A 104 8.69 5.25 -15.27
N ARG A 105 9.85 4.64 -15.04
CA ARG A 105 10.11 3.24 -15.40
C ARG A 105 9.64 2.31 -14.29
N TYR A 106 9.15 1.13 -14.66
CA TYR A 106 8.81 0.13 -13.67
C TYR A 106 10.06 -0.47 -13.03
N ASP A 107 10.32 -0.05 -11.80
CA ASP A 107 11.31 -0.64 -10.91
C ASP A 107 10.63 -1.00 -9.57
N PRO A 108 10.47 -2.29 -9.25
CA PRO A 108 9.87 -2.70 -7.98
C PRO A 108 10.70 -2.28 -6.77
N ASN A 109 12.00 -2.02 -6.95
CA ASN A 109 12.91 -1.61 -5.88
C ASN A 109 13.10 -0.08 -5.83
N HIS A 110 12.35 0.69 -6.61
CA HIS A 110 12.43 2.14 -6.62
C HIS A 110 12.25 2.72 -5.22
N VAL A 111 13.19 3.58 -4.82
CA VAL A 111 13.16 4.37 -3.58
C VAL A 111 13.10 5.84 -3.97
N CYS A 112 11.96 6.49 -3.71
CA CYS A 112 11.78 7.92 -4.02
C CYS A 112 12.43 8.86 -2.98
N ASN A 113 12.68 8.35 -1.77
CA ASN A 113 13.28 9.12 -0.69
C ASN A 113 14.80 8.94 -0.65
N ALA A 114 15.54 9.99 -0.98
CA ALA A 114 17.01 9.98 -0.96
C ALA A 114 17.64 9.67 0.41
N SER A 115 16.90 9.87 1.51
CA SER A 115 17.36 9.52 2.87
C SER A 115 17.10 8.06 3.25
N ASP A 116 16.33 7.31 2.45
CA ASP A 116 16.03 5.89 2.69
C ASP A 116 17.07 4.97 2.02
N SER A 117 18.31 5.02 2.51
CA SER A 117 19.42 4.23 1.95
C SER A 117 19.24 2.72 2.05
N ALA A 118 18.43 2.24 3.00
CA ALA A 118 18.09 0.82 3.17
C ALA A 118 16.90 0.37 2.30
N GLY A 119 16.24 1.31 1.62
CA GLY A 119 15.03 1.08 0.84
C GLY A 119 13.92 0.47 1.68
N ARG A 120 13.73 0.91 2.93
CA ARG A 120 12.63 0.48 3.82
C ARG A 120 11.27 0.78 3.19
N TYR A 121 11.15 1.92 2.51
CA TYR A 121 9.94 2.42 1.89
C TYR A 121 9.96 2.31 0.36
N ALA A 122 10.78 1.39 -0.18
CA ALA A 122 10.77 1.06 -1.59
C ALA A 122 9.36 0.69 -2.08
N TYR A 123 9.06 0.96 -3.35
CA TYR A 123 7.74 0.76 -3.95
C TYR A 123 7.12 -0.62 -3.68
N SER A 124 7.88 -1.72 -3.86
CA SER A 124 7.38 -3.07 -3.60
C SER A 124 7.14 -3.39 -2.13
N LYS A 125 7.78 -2.67 -1.20
CA LYS A 125 7.69 -2.91 0.26
C LYS A 125 6.51 -2.18 0.92
N GLN A 126 5.90 -1.21 0.24
CA GLN A 126 4.80 -0.41 0.83
C GLN A 126 3.66 -1.26 1.42
N PRO A 127 3.17 -2.35 0.77
CA PRO A 127 2.13 -3.20 1.36
C PRO A 127 2.53 -3.82 2.70
N GLU A 128 3.74 -4.37 2.79
CA GLU A 128 4.27 -4.98 4.01
C GLU A 128 4.46 -3.93 5.12
N VAL A 129 4.98 -2.75 4.76
CA VAL A 129 5.14 -1.65 5.70
C VAL A 129 3.79 -1.16 6.23
N CYS A 130 2.77 -1.04 5.37
CA CYS A 130 1.42 -0.69 5.81
C CYS A 130 0.82 -1.75 6.76
N ARG A 131 1.03 -3.04 6.48
CA ARG A 131 0.64 -4.14 7.38
C ARG A 131 1.36 -4.06 8.73
N TRP A 132 2.66 -3.77 8.71
CA TRP A 132 3.45 -3.56 9.93
C TRP A 132 2.95 -2.34 10.74
N ASN A 133 2.62 -1.23 10.09
CA ASN A 133 2.04 -0.06 10.75
C ASN A 133 0.67 -0.36 11.38
N LEU A 134 -0.16 -1.20 10.74
CA LEU A 134 -1.43 -1.66 11.33
C LEU A 134 -1.20 -2.53 12.58
N GLN A 135 -0.17 -3.37 12.57
CA GLN A 135 0.25 -4.10 13.78
C GLN A 135 0.62 -3.14 14.91
N LYS A 136 1.36 -2.06 14.60
CA LYS A 136 1.70 -1.02 15.59
C LYS A 136 0.50 -0.27 16.13
N LEU A 137 -0.52 -0.04 15.29
CA LEU A 137 -1.81 0.48 15.74
C LEU A 137 -2.54 -0.52 16.65
N ALA A 138 -2.57 -1.81 16.31
CA ALA A 138 -3.23 -2.84 17.12
C ALA A 138 -2.62 -2.92 18.53
N GLU A 139 -1.28 -2.94 18.62
CA GLU A 139 -0.55 -2.86 19.90
C GLU A 139 -0.94 -1.60 20.70
N ALA A 140 -1.11 -0.45 20.03
CA ALA A 140 -1.50 0.80 20.70
C ALA A 140 -2.95 0.78 21.23
N LEU A 141 -3.78 -0.13 20.72
CA LEU A 141 -5.19 -0.28 21.08
C LEU A 141 -5.44 -1.43 22.06
N GLU A 142 -4.42 -2.17 22.51
CA GLU A 142 -4.57 -3.42 23.28
C GLU A 142 -5.54 -3.36 24.48
N PRO A 143 -5.62 -2.26 25.26
CA PRO A 143 -6.60 -2.18 26.36
C PRO A 143 -8.07 -2.06 25.89
N GLU A 144 -8.30 -1.64 24.65
CA GLU A 144 -9.62 -1.43 24.03
C GLU A 144 -9.94 -2.48 22.96
N LEU A 145 -8.93 -3.24 22.51
CA LEU A 145 -8.98 -4.27 21.49
C LEU A 145 -8.03 -5.40 21.90
N PRO A 146 -8.55 -6.52 22.43
CA PRO A 146 -7.72 -7.63 22.85
C PRO A 146 -6.78 -8.11 21.73
N ARG A 147 -5.54 -8.44 22.10
CA ARG A 147 -4.48 -8.82 21.16
C ARG A 147 -4.90 -9.89 20.16
N GLU A 148 -5.49 -10.98 20.63
CA GLU A 148 -5.94 -12.08 19.76
C GLU A 148 -6.95 -11.62 18.69
N GLN A 149 -7.86 -10.71 19.07
CA GLN A 149 -8.84 -10.14 18.15
C GLN A 149 -8.18 -9.20 17.14
N GLY A 150 -7.23 -8.37 17.58
CA GLY A 150 -6.44 -7.51 16.70
C GLY A 150 -5.61 -8.31 15.69
N GLU A 151 -4.94 -9.38 16.12
CA GLU A 151 -4.16 -10.27 15.26
C GLU A 151 -5.06 -11.01 14.24
N ALA A 152 -6.22 -11.49 14.66
CA ALA A 152 -7.19 -12.13 13.77
C ALA A 152 -7.70 -11.18 12.68
N ILE A 153 -7.97 -9.92 13.04
CA ILE A 153 -8.40 -8.89 12.07
C ILE A 153 -7.26 -8.51 11.14
N LEU A 154 -6.04 -8.35 11.66
CA LEU A 154 -4.87 -8.01 10.85
C LEU A 154 -4.58 -9.06 9.77
N ALA A 155 -4.87 -10.33 10.04
CA ALA A 155 -4.75 -11.41 9.07
C ALA A 155 -5.69 -11.24 7.84
N GLU A 156 -6.75 -10.43 7.94
CA GLU A 156 -7.63 -10.09 6.80
C GLU A 156 -6.92 -9.18 5.77
N PHE A 157 -5.86 -8.45 6.17
CA PHE A 157 -5.16 -7.46 5.32
C PHE A 157 -4.72 -8.05 3.98
N ASP A 158 -4.05 -9.20 3.99
CA ASP A 158 -3.44 -9.77 2.79
C ASP A 158 -4.49 -10.21 1.76
N ALA A 159 -5.63 -10.71 2.24
CA ALA A 159 -6.76 -11.08 1.38
C ALA A 159 -7.40 -9.83 0.76
N GLU A 160 -7.65 -8.79 1.57
CA GLU A 160 -8.23 -7.53 1.11
C GLU A 160 -7.32 -6.83 0.09
N PHE A 161 -6.03 -6.72 0.39
CA PHE A 161 -5.02 -6.13 -0.50
C PHE A 161 -4.99 -6.86 -1.85
N ARG A 162 -4.83 -8.19 -1.84
CA ARG A 162 -4.74 -8.99 -3.08
C ARG A 162 -6.01 -8.88 -3.92
N CYS A 163 -7.18 -8.93 -3.29
CA CYS A 163 -8.47 -8.79 -3.95
C CYS A 163 -8.59 -7.43 -4.64
N HIS A 164 -8.36 -6.34 -3.90
CA HIS A 164 -8.49 -4.97 -4.43
C HIS A 164 -7.45 -4.66 -5.51
N TYR A 165 -6.19 -5.06 -5.28
CA TYR A 165 -5.11 -4.92 -6.24
C TYR A 165 -5.43 -5.63 -7.56
N LEU A 166 -5.80 -6.91 -7.51
CA LEU A 166 -6.09 -7.68 -8.71
C LEU A 166 -7.31 -7.14 -9.45
N GLN A 167 -8.36 -6.73 -8.73
CA GLN A 167 -9.53 -6.08 -9.32
C GLN A 167 -9.12 -4.82 -10.10
N LYS A 168 -8.24 -3.99 -9.56
CA LYS A 168 -7.75 -2.77 -10.22
C LYS A 168 -6.85 -3.08 -11.41
N MET A 169 -5.95 -4.04 -11.29
CA MET A 169 -5.07 -4.45 -12.38
C MET A 169 -5.87 -5.06 -13.55
N ARG A 170 -6.90 -5.86 -13.27
CA ARG A 170 -7.84 -6.35 -14.30
C ARG A 170 -8.46 -5.20 -15.09
N ARG A 171 -8.95 -4.15 -14.40
CA ARG A 171 -9.51 -2.97 -15.06
C ARG A 171 -8.48 -2.24 -15.93
N LYS A 172 -7.25 -2.08 -15.43
CA LYS A 172 -6.14 -1.49 -16.22
C LYS A 172 -5.80 -2.29 -17.47
N LEU A 173 -6.01 -3.62 -17.44
CA LEU A 173 -5.81 -4.52 -18.58
C LEU A 173 -7.05 -4.72 -19.45
N GLY A 174 -8.18 -4.07 -19.14
CA GLY A 174 -9.44 -4.27 -19.87
C GLY A 174 -10.14 -5.62 -19.60
N LEU A 175 -9.70 -6.38 -18.58
CA LEU A 175 -10.27 -7.68 -18.19
C LEU A 175 -11.53 -7.49 -17.35
N VAL A 176 -12.60 -6.96 -17.96
CA VAL A 176 -13.82 -6.52 -17.24
C VAL A 176 -15.01 -7.47 -17.36
N ARG A 177 -14.91 -8.53 -18.18
CA ARG A 177 -16.03 -9.44 -18.46
C ARG A 177 -16.10 -10.63 -17.51
N THR A 178 -15.01 -11.37 -17.42
CA THR A 178 -14.93 -12.61 -16.64
C THR A 178 -13.60 -12.63 -15.90
N GLU A 179 -13.66 -12.93 -14.61
CA GLU A 179 -12.47 -13.16 -13.80
C GLU A 179 -11.94 -14.57 -14.06
N LEU A 180 -10.67 -14.67 -14.47
CA LEU A 180 -10.01 -15.95 -14.69
C LEU A 180 -8.97 -16.21 -13.60
N PRO A 181 -8.74 -17.48 -13.22
CA PRO A 181 -7.71 -17.83 -12.25
C PRO A 181 -6.29 -17.34 -12.64
N ASP A 182 -6.01 -17.28 -13.95
CA ASP A 182 -4.70 -16.92 -14.49
C ASP A 182 -4.46 -15.40 -14.59
N ASP A 183 -5.44 -14.56 -14.27
CA ASP A 183 -5.30 -13.10 -14.37
C ASP A 183 -4.14 -12.57 -13.52
N GLY A 184 -3.95 -13.15 -12.32
CA GLY A 184 -2.85 -12.78 -11.44
C GLY A 184 -1.49 -13.12 -12.05
N ALA A 185 -1.36 -14.28 -12.70
CA ALA A 185 -0.14 -14.68 -13.39
C ALA A 185 0.12 -13.79 -14.62
N LEU A 186 -0.92 -13.39 -15.34
CA LEU A 186 -0.80 -12.44 -16.46
C LEU A 186 -0.26 -11.08 -15.99
N VAL A 187 -0.82 -10.53 -14.91
CA VAL A 187 -0.34 -9.28 -14.30
C VAL A 187 1.12 -9.40 -13.88
N ALA A 188 1.49 -10.49 -13.19
CA ALA A 188 2.85 -10.71 -12.73
C ALA A 188 3.85 -10.76 -13.89
N ARG A 189 3.55 -11.49 -14.97
CA ARG A 189 4.41 -11.57 -16.16
C ARG A 189 4.57 -10.24 -16.88
N LEU A 190 3.49 -9.43 -16.96
CA LEU A 190 3.58 -8.09 -17.54
C LEU A 190 4.55 -7.22 -16.74
N LEU A 191 4.39 -7.17 -15.42
CA LEU A 191 5.26 -6.39 -14.54
C LEU A 191 6.71 -6.89 -14.57
N GLU A 192 6.93 -8.20 -14.60
CA GLU A 192 8.26 -8.78 -14.79
C GLU A 192 8.88 -8.34 -16.13
N THR A 193 8.10 -8.39 -17.22
CA THR A 193 8.54 -7.91 -18.54
C THR A 193 8.91 -6.42 -18.50
N MET A 194 8.10 -5.60 -17.85
CA MET A 194 8.37 -4.17 -17.69
C MET A 194 9.64 -3.92 -16.86
N HIS A 195 9.90 -4.73 -15.85
CA HIS A 195 11.12 -4.64 -15.04
C HIS A 195 12.36 -4.99 -15.86
N LEU A 196 12.31 -6.10 -16.59
CA LEU A 196 13.44 -6.57 -17.42
C LEU A 196 13.77 -5.62 -18.58
N THR A 197 12.78 -4.87 -19.07
CA THR A 197 12.94 -3.97 -20.20
C THR A 197 13.06 -2.50 -19.81
N GLY A 198 12.92 -2.17 -18.52
CA GLY A 198 12.83 -0.79 -18.05
C GLY A 198 11.67 -0.04 -18.72
N ALA A 199 10.52 -0.69 -18.92
CA ALA A 199 9.38 -0.08 -19.58
C ALA A 199 8.78 1.04 -18.72
N ASP A 200 8.33 2.11 -19.39
CA ASP A 200 7.57 3.17 -18.75
C ASP A 200 6.27 2.62 -18.17
N PHE A 201 6.04 2.83 -16.87
CA PHE A 201 4.92 2.25 -16.15
C PHE A 201 3.58 2.77 -16.66
N THR A 202 3.46 4.09 -16.80
CA THR A 202 2.20 4.74 -17.15
C THR A 202 1.87 4.52 -18.62
N ASN A 203 2.84 4.74 -19.51
CA ASN A 203 2.65 4.65 -20.96
C ASN A 203 2.36 3.22 -21.40
N THR A 204 2.90 2.20 -20.71
CA THR A 204 2.56 0.80 -20.99
C THR A 204 1.06 0.55 -20.86
N PHE A 205 0.44 0.94 -19.74
CA PHE A 205 -1.01 0.78 -19.56
C PHE A 205 -1.82 1.70 -20.48
N TYR A 206 -1.35 2.92 -20.70
CA TYR A 206 -2.01 3.86 -21.61
C TYR A 206 -2.07 3.31 -23.05
N LEU A 207 -0.95 2.83 -23.58
CA LEU A 207 -0.90 2.25 -24.92
C LEU A 207 -1.75 0.97 -25.01
N LEU A 208 -1.68 0.08 -24.01
CA LEU A 208 -2.54 -1.12 -23.97
C LEU A 208 -4.03 -0.77 -24.07
N SER A 209 -4.47 0.35 -23.50
CA SER A 209 -5.87 0.78 -23.58
C SER A 209 -6.31 1.19 -24.98
N SER A 210 -5.37 1.52 -25.87
CA SER A 210 -5.64 1.96 -27.25
C SER A 210 -5.68 0.81 -28.26
N PHE A 211 -5.27 -0.40 -27.88
CA PHE A 211 -5.19 -1.53 -28.80
C PHE A 211 -6.53 -2.26 -28.93
N PRO A 212 -7.15 -2.29 -30.12
CA PRO A 212 -8.42 -2.99 -30.30
C PRO A 212 -8.19 -4.50 -30.33
N VAL A 213 -8.81 -5.21 -29.39
CA VAL A 213 -8.81 -6.69 -29.38
C VAL A 213 -9.96 -7.18 -30.25
N GLY A 214 -9.63 -7.77 -31.41
CA GLY A 214 -10.58 -8.35 -32.35
C GLY A 214 -10.05 -9.65 -32.97
N PRO A 215 -10.88 -10.38 -33.74
CA PRO A 215 -10.50 -11.66 -34.36
C PRO A 215 -9.31 -11.53 -35.34
N GLU A 216 -9.14 -10.36 -35.94
CA GLU A 216 -7.94 -9.99 -36.69
C GLU A 216 -7.31 -8.74 -36.06
N PRO A 217 -6.24 -8.88 -35.26
CA PRO A 217 -5.55 -7.74 -34.65
C PRO A 217 -4.76 -6.97 -35.72
N LEU A 218 -5.45 -6.10 -36.45
CA LEU A 218 -4.84 -5.19 -37.41
C LEU A 218 -3.88 -4.23 -36.70
N GLY A 219 -2.71 -4.01 -37.29
CA GLY A 219 -1.74 -3.06 -36.74
C GLY A 219 -0.92 -3.57 -35.55
N LEU A 220 -1.00 -4.86 -35.19
CA LEU A 220 -0.19 -5.45 -34.12
C LEU A 220 1.32 -5.13 -34.23
N PRO A 221 1.98 -5.19 -35.41
CA PRO A 221 3.40 -4.82 -35.52
C PRO A 221 3.68 -3.37 -35.15
N ALA A 222 2.82 -2.43 -35.58
CA ALA A 222 2.97 -1.01 -35.27
C ALA A 222 2.69 -0.73 -33.79
N PHE A 223 1.70 -1.40 -33.21
CA PHE A 223 1.41 -1.34 -31.77
C PHE A 223 2.59 -1.86 -30.94
N LEU A 224 3.13 -3.03 -31.28
CA LEU A 224 4.30 -3.59 -30.59
C LEU A 224 5.50 -2.66 -30.71
N ALA A 225 5.73 -2.05 -31.87
CA ALA A 225 6.79 -1.05 -32.03
C ALA A 225 6.59 0.17 -31.11
N ALA A 226 5.36 0.68 -30.99
CA ALA A 226 5.03 1.79 -30.10
C ALA A 226 5.21 1.42 -28.61
N LEU A 227 4.82 0.20 -28.22
CA LEU A 227 4.98 -0.30 -26.87
C LEU A 227 6.46 -0.53 -26.53
N THR A 228 7.24 -1.13 -27.44
CA THR A 228 8.69 -1.33 -27.26
C THR A 228 9.45 0.00 -27.24
N ALA A 229 8.96 1.04 -27.91
CA ALA A 229 9.52 2.38 -27.79
C ALA A 229 9.36 2.98 -26.39
N GLN A 230 8.49 2.41 -25.54
CA GLN A 230 8.39 2.74 -24.11
C GLN A 230 9.37 1.94 -23.24
N CYS A 231 10.17 1.03 -23.79
CA CYS A 231 11.24 0.37 -23.05
C CYS A 231 12.46 1.28 -22.89
N ALA A 232 13.32 0.96 -21.93
CA ALA A 232 14.61 1.62 -21.81
C ALA A 232 15.52 1.20 -22.96
N SER A 233 16.32 2.15 -23.43
CA SER A 233 17.43 1.88 -24.34
C SER A 233 18.51 1.04 -23.66
N LEU A 234 19.33 0.37 -24.45
CA LEU A 234 20.46 -0.41 -23.93
C LEU A 234 21.43 0.44 -23.09
N GLU A 235 21.64 1.70 -23.47
CA GLU A 235 22.53 2.60 -22.73
C GLU A 235 21.93 3.04 -21.38
N GLU A 236 20.62 3.29 -21.32
CA GLU A 236 19.91 3.53 -20.05
C GLU A 236 20.00 2.31 -19.12
N LEU A 237 19.78 1.11 -19.65
CA LEU A 237 19.90 -0.13 -18.86
C LEU A 237 21.32 -0.35 -18.35
N LYS A 238 22.34 -0.14 -19.19
CA LYS A 238 23.75 -0.23 -18.77
C LYS A 238 24.09 0.76 -17.65
N LEU A 239 23.53 1.96 -17.70
CA LEU A 239 23.72 2.96 -16.66
C LEU A 239 23.02 2.55 -15.35
N ALA A 240 21.78 2.07 -15.44
CA ALA A 240 20.99 1.62 -14.28
C ALA A 240 21.59 0.38 -13.60
N PHE A 241 22.11 -0.57 -14.36
CA PHE A 241 22.74 -1.80 -13.86
C PHE A 241 24.25 -1.66 -13.65
N ARG A 242 24.80 -0.45 -13.70
CA ARG A 242 26.21 -0.24 -13.44
C ARG A 242 26.52 -0.71 -12.02
N PRO A 243 27.46 -1.65 -11.81
CA PRO A 243 27.81 -2.11 -10.48
C PRO A 243 28.21 -0.91 -9.63
N GLN A 244 27.45 -0.65 -8.57
CA GLN A 244 27.87 0.30 -7.56
C GLN A 244 28.87 -0.42 -6.67
N MET A 245 30.14 -0.01 -6.74
CA MET A 245 31.10 -0.41 -5.73
C MET A 245 30.62 0.19 -4.42
N ASP A 246 30.25 -0.66 -3.46
CA ASP A 246 30.02 -0.24 -2.08
C ASP A 246 31.32 0.45 -1.62
N PRO A 247 31.31 1.74 -1.23
CA PRO A 247 32.52 2.46 -0.84
C PRO A 247 33.09 2.00 0.53
N ARG A 248 32.77 0.78 0.98
CA ARG A 248 33.27 0.17 2.19
C ARG A 248 34.69 -0.38 2.02
#